data_AF-A0A8T3MIJ8-F1
#
_entry.id   AF-A0A8T3MIJ8-F1
#
_cell.length_a   1.000
_cell.length_b   1.000
_cell.length_c   1.000
_cell.angle_alpha   90.00
_cell.angle_beta   90.00
_cell.angle_gamma   90.00
#
_symmetry.space_group_name_H-M   'P 1'
#
loop_
_entity.id
_entity.type
_entity.pdbx_description
1 polymer ?
#
loop_
_entity_poly.entity_id
_entity_poly.type
_entity_poly.pdbx_seq_one_letter_code
_entity_poly.pdbx_strand_id
1 'polypeptide(L)'
;FGRAFSQKCLELGIEHHRLPPRSPDLNAFVERFQGSCLHLHYRTAFRYRYYTSVRDIDADLQAWLRHYNFERPHRGYRTAGRTPASIFYAHRPGLLKVKGWDPNDFKIQARAV
;
A
#
# COMPACT_ATOMS: atom_id res chain seq x y z
N PHE A 1 3.89 -5.04 24.21
CA PHE A 1 3.69 -5.02 22.74
C PHE A 1 4.49 -6.08 21.99
N GLY A 2 5.82 -6.17 22.11
CA GLY A 2 6.64 -7.10 21.30
C GLY A 2 6.32 -8.60 21.44
N ARG A 3 6.01 -9.09 22.66
CA ARG A 3 5.69 -10.52 22.89
C ARG A 3 4.35 -10.94 22.26
N ALA A 4 3.29 -10.16 22.46
CA ALA A 4 1.97 -10.47 21.92
C ALA A 4 1.97 -10.49 20.38
N PHE A 5 2.65 -9.54 19.74
CA PHE A 5 2.81 -9.52 18.29
C PHE A 5 3.61 -10.74 17.79
N SER A 6 4.74 -11.04 18.42
CA SER A 6 5.58 -12.18 18.03
C SER A 6 4.83 -13.51 18.18
N GLN A 7 4.08 -13.66 19.28
CA GLN A 7 3.23 -14.83 19.50
C GLN A 7 2.18 -14.96 18.41
N LYS A 8 1.54 -13.85 18.01
CA LYS A 8 0.54 -13.90 16.95
C LYS A 8 1.13 -14.24 15.59
N CYS A 9 2.34 -13.77 15.29
CA CYS A 9 3.07 -14.18 14.09
C CYS A 9 3.31 -15.69 14.09
N LEU A 10 3.75 -16.26 15.22
CA LEU A 10 3.97 -17.71 15.35
C LEU A 10 2.67 -18.51 15.13
N GLU A 11 1.57 -18.09 15.76
CA GLU A 11 0.25 -18.72 15.57
C GLU A 11 -0.22 -18.73 14.11
N LEU A 12 0.13 -17.68 13.36
CA LEU A 12 -0.23 -17.53 11.95
C LEU A 12 0.80 -18.13 10.99
N GLY A 13 1.88 -18.75 11.50
CA GLY A 13 2.97 -19.28 10.68
C GLY A 13 3.77 -18.20 9.94
N ILE A 14 3.80 -16.96 10.47
CA ILE A 14 4.50 -15.81 9.90
C ILE A 14 5.87 -15.71 10.54
N GLU A 15 6.92 -15.77 9.72
CA GLU A 15 8.29 -15.47 10.15
C GLU A 15 8.46 -13.96 10.37
N HIS A 16 8.87 -13.57 11.58
CA HIS A 16 9.12 -12.17 11.91
C HIS A 16 10.60 -11.80 11.65
N HIS A 17 10.85 -11.15 10.51
CA HIS A 17 12.17 -10.62 10.18
C HIS A 17 12.40 -9.25 10.83
N ARG A 18 13.43 -9.14 11.67
CA ARG A 18 13.85 -7.87 12.29
C ARG A 18 15.09 -7.33 11.61
N LEU A 19 15.00 -6.09 11.15
CA LEU A 19 16.13 -5.42 10.49
C LEU A 19 17.23 -5.08 11.51
N PRO A 20 18.51 -5.14 11.10
CA PRO A 20 19.60 -4.69 11.94
C PRO A 20 19.46 -3.19 12.27
N PRO A 21 19.88 -2.75 13.47
CA PRO A 21 19.94 -1.34 13.81
C PRO A 21 20.72 -0.53 12.77
N ARG A 22 20.36 0.75 12.59
CA ARG A 22 21.05 1.70 11.69
C ARG A 22 21.10 1.26 10.22
N SER A 23 20.06 0.59 9.73
CA SER A 23 19.95 0.14 8.34
C SER A 23 18.80 0.83 7.61
N PRO A 24 18.89 2.15 7.35
CA PRO A 24 17.79 2.95 6.78
C PRO A 24 17.36 2.44 5.40
N ASP A 25 18.31 1.97 4.58
CA ASP A 25 18.03 1.50 3.22
C ASP A 25 17.06 0.32 3.17
N LEU A 26 17.05 -0.51 4.22
CA LEU A 26 16.18 -1.69 4.30
C LEU A 26 14.70 -1.32 4.48
N ASN A 27 14.41 -0.11 4.98
CA ASN A 27 13.05 0.42 5.14
C ASN A 27 12.68 1.49 4.10
N ALA A 28 13.58 1.85 3.19
CA ALA A 28 13.41 2.98 2.28
C ALA A 28 12.13 2.91 1.42
N PHE A 29 11.66 1.71 1.06
CA PHE A 29 10.41 1.55 0.31
C PHE A 29 9.18 1.95 1.13
N VAL A 30 9.11 1.52 2.40
CA VAL A 30 8.00 1.83 3.30
C VAL A 30 8.01 3.31 3.65
N GLU A 31 9.19 3.87 3.94
CA GLU A 31 9.35 5.28 4.24
C GLU A 31 8.93 6.17 3.05
N ARG A 32 9.32 5.79 1.82
CA ARG A 32 8.89 6.50 0.61
C ARG A 32 7.38 6.44 0.41
N PHE A 33 6.76 5.30 0.69
CA PHE A 33 5.30 5.16 0.66
C PHE A 33 4.63 6.07 1.69
N GLN A 34 5.10 6.05 2.95
CA GLN A 34 4.57 6.89 4.03
C GLN A 34 4.70 8.38 3.69
N GLY A 35 5.84 8.81 3.15
CA GLY A 35 6.05 10.18 2.68
C GLY A 35 5.09 10.55 1.54
N SER A 36 4.82 9.64 0.61
CA SER A 36 3.85 9.83 -0.47
C SER A 36 2.42 9.96 0.06
N CYS A 37 2.02 9.09 0.99
CA CYS A 37 0.72 9.15 1.65
C CYS A 37 0.54 10.47 2.41
N LEU A 38 1.56 10.89 3.18
CA LEU A 38 1.53 12.17 3.88
C LEU A 38 1.36 13.35 2.92
N HIS A 39 2.19 13.43 1.87
CA HIS A 39 2.22 14.60 0.99
C HIS A 39 1.06 14.68 0.01
N LEU A 40 0.65 13.55 -0.55
CA LEU A 40 -0.35 13.51 -1.61
C LEU A 40 -1.77 13.30 -1.07
N HIS A 41 -1.91 12.62 0.07
CA HIS A 41 -3.19 12.38 0.71
C HIS A 41 -3.40 13.29 1.91
N TYR A 42 -2.77 12.99 3.05
CA TYR A 42 -3.16 13.58 4.33
C TYR A 42 -3.07 15.10 4.38
N ARG A 43 -2.00 15.70 3.84
CA ARG A 43 -1.86 17.17 3.81
C ARG A 43 -2.96 17.85 3.00
N THR A 44 -3.41 17.22 1.91
CA THR A 44 -4.50 17.72 1.07
C THR A 44 -5.85 17.47 1.74
N ALA A 45 -6.09 16.23 2.16
CA ALA A 45 -7.30 15.77 2.84
C ALA A 45 -7.63 16.66 4.05
N PHE A 46 -6.70 16.79 5.01
CA PHE A 46 -6.93 17.58 6.22
C PHE A 46 -6.98 19.09 5.99
N ARG A 47 -6.53 19.59 4.82
CA ARG A 47 -6.68 20.99 4.46
C ARG A 47 -8.08 21.31 3.95
N TYR A 48 -8.71 20.38 3.21
CA TYR A 48 -9.94 20.65 2.47
C TYR A 48 -11.17 19.91 2.98
N ARG A 49 -11.00 18.90 3.86
CA ARG A 49 -12.09 18.08 4.39
C ARG A 49 -12.12 18.16 5.90
N TYR A 50 -13.34 18.30 6.43
CA TYR A 50 -13.59 18.16 7.85
C TYR A 50 -14.08 16.74 8.12
N TYR A 51 -13.37 16.01 8.99
CA TYR A 51 -13.72 14.65 9.35
C TYR A 51 -14.42 14.63 10.71
N THR A 52 -15.54 13.90 10.78
CA THR A 52 -16.33 13.73 12.00
C THR A 52 -16.03 12.43 12.75
N SER A 53 -15.38 11.48 12.08
CA SER A 53 -15.04 10.20 12.67
C SER A 53 -13.77 9.59 12.07
N VAL A 54 -13.15 8.66 12.82
CA VAL A 54 -12.02 7.86 12.32
C VAL A 54 -12.43 7.00 11.13
N ARG A 55 -13.69 6.56 11.06
CA ARG A 55 -14.24 5.80 9.93
C ARG A 55 -14.20 6.60 8.64
N ASP A 56 -14.48 7.91 8.71
CA ASP A 56 -14.43 8.80 7.54
C ASP A 56 -12.99 8.98 7.03
N ILE A 57 -12.04 9.09 7.96
CA ILE A 57 -10.60 9.17 7.63
C ILE A 57 -10.14 7.85 6.98
N ASP A 58 -10.52 6.70 7.53
CA ASP A 58 -10.18 5.40 6.95
C ASP A 58 -10.79 5.23 5.56
N ALA A 59 -12.07 5.55 5.37
CA ALA A 59 -12.73 5.45 4.07
C ALA A 59 -12.03 6.30 3.00
N ASP A 60 -11.62 7.53 3.34
CA ASP A 60 -10.88 8.40 2.43
C ASP A 60 -9.47 7.87 2.13
N LEU A 61 -8.79 7.33 3.14
CA LEU A 61 -7.52 6.64 2.95
C LEU A 61 -7.66 5.42 2.04
N GLN A 62 -8.69 4.57 2.24
CA GLN A 62 -8.93 3.40 1.39
C GLN A 62 -9.16 3.82 -0.07
N ALA A 63 -9.92 4.89 -0.30
CA ALA A 63 -10.12 5.46 -1.63
C ALA A 63 -8.80 5.92 -2.25
N TRP A 64 -7.98 6.65 -1.49
CA TRP A 64 -6.66 7.08 -1.96
C TRP A 64 -5.71 5.90 -2.22
N LEU A 65 -5.72 4.86 -1.38
CA LEU A 65 -4.92 3.65 -1.58
C LEU A 65 -5.34 2.90 -2.84
N ARG A 66 -6.63 2.90 -3.20
CA ARG A 66 -7.11 2.34 -4.46
C ARG A 66 -6.47 3.10 -5.63
N HIS A 67 -6.59 4.43 -5.65
CA HIS A 67 -5.94 5.25 -6.67
C HIS A 67 -4.41 5.02 -6.74
N TYR A 68 -3.72 5.03 -5.59
CA TYR A 68 -2.27 4.84 -5.50
C TYR A 68 -1.80 3.50 -6.07
N ASN A 69 -2.55 2.42 -5.83
CA ASN A 69 -2.18 1.07 -6.23
C ASN A 69 -2.60 0.74 -7.67
N PHE A 70 -3.73 1.28 -8.15
CA PHE A 70 -4.35 0.83 -9.40
C PHE A 70 -4.29 1.82 -10.55
N GLU A 71 -4.24 3.12 -10.27
CA GLU A 71 -4.35 4.16 -11.30
C GLU A 71 -3.06 4.94 -11.45
N ARG A 72 -2.38 5.22 -10.33
CA ARG A 72 -1.15 6.03 -10.34
C ARG A 72 0.00 5.24 -10.97
N PRO A 73 0.63 5.73 -12.06
CA PRO A 73 1.85 5.13 -12.59
C PRO A 73 3.03 5.42 -11.67
N HIS A 74 3.88 4.41 -11.44
CA HIS A 74 5.08 4.57 -10.60
C HIS A 74 6.33 4.48 -11.48
N ARG A 75 7.16 5.52 -11.46
CA ARG A 75 8.37 5.62 -12.30
C ARG A 75 9.65 5.14 -11.60
N GLY A 76 9.52 4.31 -10.57
CA GLY A 76 10.67 3.71 -9.90
C GLY A 76 11.32 2.65 -10.80
N TYR A 77 12.59 2.35 -10.56
CA TYR A 77 13.33 1.39 -11.40
C TYR A 77 12.68 -0.01 -11.49
N ARG A 78 11.98 -0.46 -10.43
CA ARG A 78 11.23 -1.74 -10.43
C ARG A 78 9.87 -1.64 -11.12
N THR A 79 9.22 -0.48 -11.02
CA THR A 79 7.85 -0.30 -11.49
C THR A 79 7.79 0.13 -12.96
N ALA A 80 8.76 0.91 -13.44
CA ALA A 80 8.93 1.27 -14.85
C ALA A 80 7.63 1.81 -15.49
N GLY A 81 6.93 2.70 -14.79
CA GLY A 81 5.67 3.32 -15.24
C GLY A 81 4.42 2.51 -14.88
N ARG A 82 4.56 1.24 -14.51
CA ARG A 82 3.42 0.39 -14.12
C ARG A 82 2.87 0.76 -12.74
N THR A 83 1.61 0.40 -12.53
CA THR A 83 0.95 0.55 -11.22
C THR A 83 1.36 -0.59 -10.28
N PRO A 84 1.48 -0.36 -8.96
CA PRO A 84 1.85 -1.41 -8.01
C PRO A 84 0.98 -2.67 -8.11
N ALA A 85 -0.32 -2.47 -8.31
CA ALA A 85 -1.27 -3.56 -8.42
C ALA A 85 -1.02 -4.45 -9.65
N SER A 86 -0.73 -3.85 -10.80
CA SER A 86 -0.45 -4.61 -12.03
C SER A 86 0.75 -5.55 -11.89
N ILE A 87 1.68 -5.24 -10.98
CA ILE A 87 2.84 -6.09 -10.70
C ILE A 87 2.50 -7.13 -9.63
N PHE A 88 1.96 -6.69 -8.49
CA PHE A 88 1.72 -7.57 -7.35
C PHE A 88 0.63 -8.61 -7.63
N TYR A 89 -0.50 -8.18 -8.20
CA TYR A 89 -1.66 -9.04 -8.42
C TYR A 89 -1.59 -9.86 -9.71
N ALA A 90 -0.73 -9.51 -10.68
CA ALA A 90 -0.51 -10.34 -11.86
C ALA A 90 -0.08 -11.77 -11.48
N HIS A 91 0.70 -11.92 -10.41
CA HIS A 91 1.16 -13.22 -9.92
C HIS A 91 0.26 -13.84 -8.84
N ARG A 92 -0.72 -13.07 -8.33
CA ARG A 92 -1.59 -13.47 -7.20
C ARG A 92 -3.01 -12.89 -7.36
N PRO A 93 -3.73 -13.17 -8.46
CA PRO A 93 -5.02 -12.52 -8.73
C PRO A 93 -6.10 -12.88 -7.69
N GLY A 94 -6.02 -14.06 -7.06
CA GLY A 94 -6.93 -14.46 -5.99
C GLY A 94 -6.93 -13.54 -4.77
N LEU A 95 -5.82 -12.83 -4.51
CA LEU A 95 -5.73 -11.89 -3.39
C LEU A 95 -6.58 -10.63 -3.57
N LEU A 96 -6.98 -10.31 -4.80
CA LEU A 96 -7.91 -9.21 -5.08
C LEU A 96 -9.26 -9.48 -4.45
N LYS A 97 -9.78 -10.71 -4.65
CA LYS A 97 -11.05 -11.16 -4.09
C LYS A 97 -11.02 -11.19 -2.57
N VAL A 98 -9.92 -11.67 -1.97
CA VAL A 98 -9.73 -11.68 -0.50
C VAL A 98 -9.77 -10.27 0.08
N LYS A 99 -9.25 -9.28 -0.65
CA LYS A 99 -9.26 -7.87 -0.24
C LYS A 99 -10.62 -7.18 -0.47
N GLY A 100 -11.60 -7.89 -1.04
CA GLY A 100 -12.91 -7.32 -1.37
C GLY A 100 -12.87 -6.38 -2.57
N TRP A 101 -11.86 -6.49 -3.44
CA TRP A 101 -11.74 -5.69 -4.66
C TRP A 101 -12.16 -6.52 -5.88
N ASP A 102 -12.94 -5.94 -6.78
CA ASP A 102 -13.40 -6.62 -8.01
C ASP A 102 -12.25 -6.70 -9.04
N PRO A 103 -11.87 -7.90 -9.51
CA PRO A 103 -10.96 -8.08 -10.64
C PRO A 103 -11.25 -7.24 -11.89
N ASN A 104 -12.53 -6.90 -12.14
CA ASN A 104 -12.95 -6.12 -13.30
C ASN A 104 -12.78 -4.62 -13.12
N ASP A 105 -12.56 -4.13 -11.90
CA ASP A 105 -12.20 -2.74 -11.64
C ASP A 105 -10.79 -2.39 -12.18
N PHE A 106 -10.04 -3.39 -12.67
CA PHE A 106 -8.67 -3.25 -13.11
C PHE A 106 -8.57 -3.09 -14.62
N LYS A 107 -8.12 -1.91 -15.06
CA LYS A 107 -7.49 -1.78 -16.37
C LYS A 107 -6.03 -2.20 -16.22
N ILE A 108 -5.69 -3.42 -16.66
CA ILE A 108 -4.28 -3.82 -16.78
C ILE A 108 -3.64 -2.87 -17.81
N GLN A 109 -2.78 -1.98 -17.35
CA GLN A 109 -2.02 -1.12 -18.26
C GLN A 109 -1.00 -2.00 -18.99
N ALA A 110 -1.21 -2.17 -20.30
CA ALA A 110 -0.19 -2.72 -21.17
C ALA A 110 1.06 -1.83 -21.09
N ARG A 111 2.23 -2.47 -21.20
CA ARG A 111 3.54 -1.82 -21.16
C ARG A 111 3.52 -0.63 -22.14
N ALA A 112 3.65 0.60 -21.64
CA ALA A 112 3.97 1.73 -22.51
C ALA A 112 5.37 1.44 -23.08
N VAL A 113 5.41 1.18 -24.39
CA VAL A 113 6.64 0.95 -25.18
C VAL A 113 7.48 2.22 -25.14
#